data_AF-A0A662HP02-F1
#
_entry.id   AF-A0A662HP02-F1
#
_cell.length_a   1.000
_cell.length_b   1.000
_cell.length_c   1.000
_cell.angle_alpha   90.00
_cell.angle_beta   90.00
_cell.angle_gamma   90.00
#
_symmetry.space_group_name_H-M   'P 1'
#
loop_
_entity.id
_entity.type
_entity.pdbx_description
1 polymer ?
#
loop_
_entity_poly.entity_id
_entity_poly.type
_entity_poly.pdbx_seq_one_letter_code
_entity_poly.pdbx_strand_id
1 'polypeptide(L)'
;MKAPTLDEFLKLVEANIGKVQVSPVLSKEKLLELTIQVLIVEKRIEEALAKAKTEKEKKQLKEKLLKAKKMRDNVLRLYVASLLRGKPKLPPTISEAKLWLI
;
A
#
# COMPACT_ATOMS: atom_id res chain seq x y z
N MET A 1 -10.35 12.73 19.08
CA MET A 1 -9.92 11.33 18.83
C MET A 1 -8.43 11.24 19.12
N LYS A 2 -7.94 10.20 19.81
CA LYS A 2 -6.50 10.00 20.06
C LYS A 2 -5.82 9.58 18.74
N ALA A 3 -4.62 10.09 18.48
CA ALA A 3 -3.83 9.65 17.33
C ALA A 3 -3.46 8.17 17.50
N PRO A 4 -3.51 7.36 16.43
CA PRO A 4 -3.17 5.94 16.51
C PRO A 4 -1.69 5.77 16.87
N THR A 5 -1.40 4.74 17.65
CA THR A 5 -0.03 4.33 17.95
C THR A 5 0.68 3.87 16.68
N LEU A 6 2.02 3.84 16.70
CA LEU A 6 2.82 3.41 15.54
C LEU A 6 2.44 2.00 15.06
N ASP A 7 2.17 1.09 15.99
CA ASP A 7 1.82 -0.30 15.67
C ASP A 7 0.40 -0.43 15.12
N GLU A 8 -0.56 0.33 15.65
CA GLU A 8 -1.91 0.39 15.09
C GLU A 8 -1.88 0.98 13.68
N PHE A 9 -1.09 2.04 13.47
CA PHE A 9 -0.97 2.68 12.17
C PHE A 9 -0.30 1.73 11.17
N LEU A 10 0.76 1.02 11.56
CA LEU A 10 1.43 0.04 10.71
C LEU A 10 0.49 -1.09 10.28
N LYS A 11 -0.31 -1.64 11.20
CA LYS A 11 -1.33 -2.66 10.89
C LYS A 11 -2.42 -2.13 9.97
N LEU A 12 -2.86 -0.89 10.16
CA LEU A 12 -3.89 -0.26 9.34
C LEU A 12 -3.41 -0.09 7.89
N VAL A 13 -2.17 0.37 7.70
CA VAL A 13 -1.57 0.50 6.37
C VAL A 13 -1.43 -0.87 5.70
N GLU A 14 -0.95 -1.87 6.42
CA GLU A 14 -0.84 -3.25 5.91
C GLU A 14 -2.20 -3.82 5.46
N ALA A 15 -3.25 -3.63 6.28
CA ALA A 15 -4.60 -4.07 5.93
C ALA A 15 -5.15 -3.35 4.70
N ASN A 16 -4.88 -2.05 4.56
CA ASN A 16 -5.31 -1.29 3.38
C ASN A 16 -4.58 -1.73 2.10
N ILE A 17 -3.28 -2.03 2.19
CA ILE A 17 -2.53 -2.60 1.05
C ILE A 17 -3.13 -3.95 0.64
N GLY A 18 -3.44 -4.81 1.62
CA GLY A 18 -4.08 -6.11 1.36
C GLY A 18 -5.41 -5.99 0.62
N LYS A 19 -6.25 -5.03 1.02
CA LYS A 19 -7.53 -4.74 0.33
C LYS A 19 -7.33 -4.26 -1.10
N VAL A 20 -6.33 -3.41 -1.33
CA VAL A 20 -6.05 -2.86 -2.66
C VAL A 20 -5.44 -3.90 -3.59
N GLN A 21 -4.65 -4.83 -3.07
CA GLN A 21 -4.01 -5.90 -3.84
C GLN A 21 -5.02 -6.86 -4.50
N VAL A 22 -6.15 -7.12 -3.83
CA VAL A 22 -7.23 -7.97 -4.36
C VAL A 22 -8.25 -7.20 -5.22
N SER A 23 -8.11 -5.88 -5.32
CA SER A 23 -9.06 -5.07 -6.09
C SER A 23 -8.90 -5.33 -7.60
N PRO A 24 -10.01 -5.57 -8.33
CA PRO A 24 -9.98 -5.69 -9.78
C PRO A 24 -9.61 -4.35 -10.45
N VAL A 25 -9.89 -3.22 -9.78
CA VAL A 25 -9.57 -1.87 -10.25
C VAL A 25 -8.64 -1.19 -9.25
N LEU A 26 -7.41 -0.94 -9.69
CA LEU A 26 -6.41 -0.19 -8.93
C LEU A 26 -6.52 1.31 -9.27
N SER A 27 -7.03 2.12 -8.34
CA SER A 27 -6.98 3.59 -8.50
C SER A 27 -5.56 4.11 -8.22
N LYS A 28 -5.09 5.00 -9.10
CA LYS A 28 -3.82 5.71 -8.92
C LYS A 28 -3.84 6.60 -7.67
N GLU A 29 -4.97 7.26 -7.37
CA GLU A 29 -5.08 8.09 -6.15
C GLU A 29 -4.94 7.21 -4.91
N LYS A 30 -5.55 6.02 -4.92
CA LYS A 30 -5.46 5.13 -3.75
C LYS A 30 -4.05 4.59 -3.55
N LEU A 31 -3.33 4.28 -4.62
CA LEU A 31 -1.93 3.88 -4.57
C LEU A 31 -1.03 5.02 -4.08
N LEU A 32 -1.31 6.26 -4.48
CA LEU A 32 -0.60 7.44 -3.97
C LEU A 32 -0.84 7.63 -2.48
N GLU A 33 -2.10 7.55 -2.02
CA GLU A 33 -2.45 7.65 -0.60
C GLU A 33 -1.72 6.58 0.24
N LEU A 34 -1.72 5.32 -0.23
CA LEU A 34 -0.97 4.23 0.41
C LEU A 34 0.53 4.50 0.45
N THR A 35 1.10 5.03 -0.63
CA THR A 35 2.52 5.39 -0.69
C THR A 35 2.86 6.43 0.38
N ILE A 36 2.06 7.50 0.50
CA ILE A 36 2.23 8.54 1.51
C ILE A 36 2.13 7.93 2.93
N GLN A 37 1.15 7.07 3.17
CA GLN A 37 0.97 6.41 4.47
C GLN A 37 2.19 5.55 4.83
N VAL A 38 2.73 4.76 3.89
CA VAL A 38 3.93 3.96 4.11
C VAL A 38 5.14 4.84 4.40
N LEU A 39 5.35 5.92 3.65
CA LEU A 39 6.46 6.86 3.89
C LEU A 39 6.38 7.54 5.26
N ILE A 40 5.17 7.88 5.72
CA ILE A 40 4.96 8.41 7.07
C ILE A 40 5.32 7.36 8.13
N VAL A 41 4.95 6.08 7.93
CA VAL A 41 5.34 4.99 8.83
C VAL A 41 6.86 4.83 8.87
N GLU A 42 7.53 4.79 7.71
CA GLU A 42 8.99 4.69 7.61
C GLU A 42 9.66 5.83 8.40
N LYS A 43 9.26 7.08 8.14
CA LYS A 43 9.81 8.25 8.82
C LYS A 43 9.63 8.18 10.34
N ARG A 44 8.45 7.79 10.83
CA ARG A 44 8.19 7.66 12.28
C ARG A 44 9.06 6.57 12.92
N ILE A 45 9.30 5.46 12.22
CA ILE A 45 10.17 4.38 12.73
C ILE A 45 11.63 4.86 12.74
N GLU A 46 12.08 5.57 11.71
CA GLU A 46 13.43 6.13 11.63
C GLU A 46 13.68 7.17 12.74
N GLU A 47 12.71 8.05 12.99
CA GLU A 47 12.77 9.00 14.12
C GLU A 47 12.81 8.28 15.47
N ALA A 48 12.05 7.19 15.64
CA ALA A 48 12.10 6.37 16.84
C ALA A 48 13.45 5.65 16.98
N LEU A 49 14.03 5.14 15.88
CA LEU A 49 15.35 4.52 15.87
C LEU A 49 16.45 5.49 16.29
N ALA A 50 16.37 6.74 15.82
CA ALA A 50 17.33 7.78 16.19
C ALA A 50 17.30 8.12 17.69
N LYS A 51 16.14 7.95 18.35
CA LYS A 51 15.93 8.23 19.77
C LYS A 51 16.12 7.01 20.67
N ALA A 52 16.16 5.80 20.10
CA ALA A 52 16.25 4.54 20.85
C ALA A 52 17.61 4.40 21.54
N LYS A 53 17.57 4.24 22.87
CA LYS A 53 18.78 4.13 23.71
C LYS A 53 19.24 2.69 23.92
N THR A 54 18.32 1.73 23.77
CA THR A 54 18.59 0.32 24.06
C THR A 54 18.70 -0.51 22.78
N GLU A 55 19.57 -1.53 22.78
CA GLU A 55 19.71 -2.42 21.61
C GLU A 55 18.48 -3.29 21.37
N LYS A 56 17.76 -3.66 22.43
CA LYS A 56 16.50 -4.42 22.32
C LYS A 56 15.44 -3.62 21.55
N GLU A 57 15.27 -2.34 21.90
CA GLU A 57 14.34 -1.43 21.23
C GLU A 57 14.75 -1.15 19.79
N LYS A 58 16.04 -0.91 19.54
CA LYS A 58 16.58 -0.74 18.18
C LYS A 58 16.30 -1.97 17.31
N LYS A 59 16.48 -3.19 17.84
CA LYS A 59 16.20 -4.42 17.09
C LYS A 59 14.72 -4.50 16.69
N GLN A 60 13.80 -4.25 17.63
CA GLN A 60 12.36 -4.26 17.34
C GLN A 60 11.97 -3.20 16.30
N LEU A 61 12.53 -1.99 16.41
CA LEU A 61 12.25 -0.93 15.44
C LEU A 61 12.86 -1.24 14.06
N LYS A 62 14.03 -1.87 13.98
CA LYS A 62 14.62 -2.34 12.71
C LYS A 62 13.73 -3.38 12.02
N GLU A 63 13.16 -4.32 12.78
CA GLU A 63 12.21 -5.30 12.24
C GLU A 63 10.95 -4.63 11.70
N LYS A 64 10.40 -3.64 12.42
CA LYS A 64 9.26 -2.84 11.97
C LYS A 64 9.61 -2.04 10.71
N LEU A 65 10.80 -1.46 10.64
CA LEU A 65 11.27 -0.71 9.46
C LEU A 65 11.39 -1.63 8.24
N LEU A 66 11.93 -2.84 8.42
CA LEU A 66 12.00 -3.83 7.35
C LEU A 66 10.61 -4.20 6.82
N LYS A 67 9.63 -4.34 7.72
CA LYS A 67 8.24 -4.57 7.35
C LYS A 67 7.66 -3.39 6.57
N ALA A 68 7.93 -2.15 7.00
CA ALA A 68 7.51 -0.95 6.27
C ALA A 68 8.11 -0.86 4.86
N LYS A 69 9.40 -1.17 4.71
CA LYS A 69 10.06 -1.24 3.39
C LYS A 69 9.44 -2.29 2.48
N LYS A 70 9.10 -3.48 3.01
CA LYS A 70 8.37 -4.50 2.25
C LYS A 70 6.99 -4.01 1.78
N MET A 71 6.28 -3.25 2.63
CA MET A 71 5.01 -2.62 2.24
C MET A 71 5.19 -1.62 1.10
N ARG A 72 6.22 -0.77 1.16
CA ARG A 72 6.58 0.17 0.10
C ARG A 72 6.81 -0.55 -1.23
N ASP A 73 7.61 -1.60 -1.20
CA ASP A 73 7.92 -2.39 -2.40
C ASP A 73 6.65 -3.06 -2.96
N ASN A 74 5.72 -3.49 -2.10
CA ASN A 74 4.44 -4.03 -2.54
C ASN A 74 3.57 -2.96 -3.23
N VAL A 75 3.48 -1.75 -2.68
CA VAL A 75 2.74 -0.63 -3.30
C VAL A 75 3.35 -0.28 -4.66
N LEU A 76 4.68 -0.24 -4.77
CA LEU A 76 5.37 -0.03 -6.06
C LEU A 76 5.04 -1.12 -7.07
N ARG A 77 5.03 -2.39 -6.66
CA ARG A 77 4.62 -3.51 -7.54
C ARG A 77 3.17 -3.36 -8.01
N LEU A 78 2.25 -2.97 -7.12
CA LEU A 78 0.86 -2.72 -7.48
C LEU A 78 0.72 -1.56 -8.47
N TYR A 79 1.51 -0.50 -8.29
CA TYR A 79 1.57 0.61 -9.24
C TYR A 79 2.08 0.15 -10.61
N VAL A 80 3.18 -0.58 -10.67
CA VAL A 80 3.70 -1.14 -11.93
C VAL A 80 2.68 -2.07 -12.57
N ALA A 81 2.04 -2.95 -11.80
CA ALA A 81 0.97 -3.81 -12.31
C ALA A 81 -0.21 -3.01 -12.88
N SER A 82 -0.56 -1.87 -12.27
CA SER A 82 -1.61 -0.97 -12.79
C SER A 82 -1.23 -0.33 -14.13
N LEU A 83 0.06 -0.05 -14.35
CA LEU A 83 0.55 0.46 -15.63
C LEU A 83 0.55 -0.62 -16.72
N LEU A 84 0.92 -1.86 -16.35
CA LEU A 84 1.03 -2.98 -17.29
C LEU A 84 -0.32 -3.59 -17.67
N ARG A 85 -1.34 -3.51 -16.81
CA ARG A 85 -2.68 -4.08 -17.07
C ARG A 85 -3.44 -3.40 -18.23
N GLY A 86 -2.92 -2.31 -18.79
CA GLY A 86 -3.64 -1.50 -19.78
C GLY A 86 -4.86 -0.80 -19.14
N LYS A 87 -5.59 0.01 -19.92
CA LYS A 87 -6.88 0.54 -19.44
C LYS A 87 -7.81 -0.65 -19.16
N PRO A 88 -8.56 -0.67 -18.05
CA PRO A 88 -9.59 -1.68 -17.86
C PRO A 88 -10.47 -1.68 -19.11
N LYS A 89 -10.53 -2.79 -19.84
CA LYS A 89 -11.56 -2.97 -20.86
C LYS A 89 -12.86 -2.97 -20.07
N LEU A 90 -13.63 -1.90 -20.18
CA LEU A 90 -15.01 -1.89 -19.73
C LEU A 90 -15.69 -3.13 -20.33
N PRO A 91 -16.53 -3.83 -19.56
CA PRO A 91 -17.31 -4.91 -20.15
C PRO A 91 -18.06 -4.34 -21.37
N PRO A 92 -18.13 -5.09 -22.49
CA PRO A 92 -18.80 -4.60 -23.68
C PRO A 92 -20.23 -4.22 -23.32
N THR A 93 -20.67 -3.08 -23.83
CA THR A 93 -22.07 -2.67 -23.71
C THR A 93 -22.97 -3.67 -24.44
N ILE A 94 -24.25 -3.75 -24.07
CA ILE A 94 -25.24 -4.62 -24.73
C ILE A 94 -25.24 -4.39 -26.25
N SER A 95 -25.03 -3.13 -26.67
CA SER A 95 -24.91 -2.72 -28.07
C SER A 95 -23.71 -3.34 -28.77
N GLU A 96 -22.54 -3.37 -28.11
CA GLU A 96 -21.31 -3.99 -28.64
C GLU A 96 -21.41 -5.53 -28.66
N ALA A 97 -22.05 -6.12 -27.65
CA ALA A 97 -22.26 -7.57 -27.58
C ALA A 97 -23.21 -8.08 -28.68
N LYS A 98 -24.21 -7.27 -29.09
CA LYS A 98 -25.12 -7.60 -30.18
C LYS A 98 -24.43 -7.70 -31.54
N LEU A 99 -23.34 -6.95 -31.76
CA LEU A 99 -22.56 -7.00 -33.00
C LEU A 99 -21.75 -8.29 -33.16
N TRP A 100 -21.59 -9.09 -32.10
CA TRP A 100 -20.87 -10.38 -32.15
C TRP A 100 -21.78 -11.56 -32.49
N LEU A 101 -23.10 -11.33 -32.53
CA LEU A 101 -24.10 -12.33 -32.90
C LEU A 101 -24.49 -12.26 -34.39
N ILE A 102 -23.78 -11.42 -35.16
CA ILE A 102 -23.88 -11.25 -36.62
C ILE A 102 -22.60 -11.79 -37.23
#